data_AF-A0A352NSD5-F1
#
_entry.id   AF-A0A352NSD5-F1
#
_cell.length_a   1.000
_cell.length_b   1.000
_cell.length_c   1.000
_cell.angle_alpha   90.00
_cell.angle_beta   90.00
_cell.angle_gamma   90.00
#
_symmetry.space_group_name_H-M   'P 1'
#
loop_
_entity.id
_entity.type
_entity.pdbx_description
1 polymer ?
#
loop_
_entity_poly.entity_id
_entity_poly.type
_entity_poly.pdbx_seq_one_letter_code
_entity_poly.pdbx_strand_id
1 'polypeptide(L)'
;MNIDKAIRKQKRSHRILMLSTGLIFFMLPGYFILTGKFYTFYTTYLIILEILIFLAIIVKVDNASLSFTYDGYRLKVNIGIKNSRLNIICDKIVFVHVEDYVQKNTGRSEFKIIFISISKFRNDRMIPVHREFLKRHAYVAHEYAKLKIIYPEEEFYYTIIKRGELNKYPFLDTVYKSCVYANFTKESIEKIKFYRNNSENYVLKNKK
;
A
#
# COMPACT_ATOMS: atom_id res chain seq x y z
N MET A 1 15.55 7.50 11.86
CA MET A 1 14.88 6.20 12.09
C MET A 1 15.30 5.27 10.96
N ASN A 2 15.98 4.15 11.21
CA ASN A 2 16.40 3.27 10.12
C ASN A 2 15.22 2.52 9.49
N ILE A 3 14.91 2.79 8.22
CA ILE A 3 13.73 2.25 7.51
C ILE A 3 13.86 0.75 7.27
N ASP A 4 15.04 0.26 6.89
CA ASP A 4 15.24 -1.18 6.64
C ASP A 4 15.09 -1.97 7.94
N LYS A 5 15.67 -1.47 9.04
CA LYS A 5 15.48 -2.05 10.38
C LYS A 5 14.01 -1.99 10.82
N ALA A 6 13.31 -0.89 10.53
CA ALA A 6 11.89 -0.74 10.84
C ALA A 6 11.03 -1.73 10.05
N ILE A 7 11.30 -1.94 8.76
CA ILE A 7 10.65 -2.96 7.93
C ILE A 7 10.89 -4.37 8.50
N ARG A 8 12.13 -4.70 8.91
CA ARG A 8 12.44 -6.00 9.56
C ARG A 8 11.66 -6.18 10.86
N LYS A 9 11.60 -5.14 11.71
CA LYS A 9 10.85 -5.17 12.98
C LYS A 9 9.34 -5.31 12.72
N GLN A 10 8.80 -4.60 11.74
CA GLN A 10 7.41 -4.68 11.33
C GLN A 10 7.06 -6.11 10.86
N LYS A 11 7.88 -6.73 10.01
CA LYS A 11 7.69 -8.12 9.57
C LYS A 11 7.71 -9.12 10.72
N ARG A 12 8.61 -8.96 11.69
CA ARG A 12 8.67 -9.81 12.89
C ARG A 12 7.43 -9.62 13.76
N SER A 13 7.05 -8.38 14.04
CA SER A 13 5.86 -8.06 14.83
C SER A 13 4.59 -8.58 14.15
N HIS A 14 4.47 -8.44 12.84
CA HIS A 14 3.36 -8.97 12.07
C HIS A 14 3.26 -10.50 12.17
N ARG A 15 4.39 -11.22 12.09
CA ARG A 15 4.41 -12.69 12.27
C ARG A 15 3.97 -13.11 13.66
N ILE A 16 4.47 -12.44 14.70
CA ILE A 16 4.08 -12.74 16.08
C ILE A 16 2.59 -12.50 16.29
N LEU A 17 2.06 -11.38 15.77
CA LEU A 17 0.65 -11.05 15.85
C LEU A 17 -0.22 -12.09 15.12
N MET A 18 0.20 -12.50 13.92
CA MET A 18 -0.48 -13.58 13.17
C MET A 18 -0.51 -14.90 13.95
N LEU A 19 0.61 -15.28 14.57
CA LEU A 19 0.70 -16.50 15.38
C LEU A 19 -0.19 -16.42 16.62
N SER A 20 -0.18 -15.28 17.33
CA SER A 20 -1.02 -15.12 18.53
C SER A 20 -2.51 -15.12 18.19
N THR A 21 -2.91 -14.44 17.11
CA THR A 21 -4.33 -14.39 16.70
C THR A 21 -4.79 -15.75 16.17
N GLY A 22 -3.94 -16.46 15.42
CA GLY A 22 -4.23 -17.82 14.99
C GLY A 22 -4.35 -18.79 16.17
N LEU A 23 -3.53 -18.67 17.20
CA LEU A 23 -3.64 -19.48 18.40
C LEU A 23 -4.97 -19.25 19.14
N ILE A 24 -5.43 -18.00 19.23
CA ILE A 24 -6.72 -17.66 19.85
C ILE A 24 -7.89 -18.29 19.07
N PHE A 25 -7.86 -18.21 17.73
CA PHE A 25 -8.85 -18.80 16.83
C PHE A 25 -9.02 -20.33 17.02
N PHE A 26 -7.94 -21.04 17.38
CA PHE A 26 -8.03 -22.49 17.66
C PHE A 26 -8.33 -22.82 19.13
N MET A 27 -7.84 -21.99 20.06
CA MET A 27 -8.06 -22.19 21.50
C MET A 27 -9.52 -22.02 21.92
N LEU A 28 -10.22 -21.02 21.37
CA LEU A 28 -11.62 -20.73 21.69
C LEU A 28 -12.56 -21.93 21.44
N PRO A 29 -12.59 -22.53 20.24
CA PRO A 29 -13.41 -23.71 19.98
C PRO A 29 -12.89 -24.94 20.74
N GLY A 30 -11.57 -25.08 20.93
CA GLY A 30 -10.99 -26.16 21.72
C GLY A 30 -11.46 -26.14 23.17
N TYR A 31 -11.46 -24.97 23.81
CA TYR A 31 -11.98 -24.78 25.16
C TYR A 31 -13.48 -25.06 25.22
N PHE A 32 -14.24 -24.57 24.24
CA PHE A 32 -15.69 -24.81 24.18
C PHE A 32 -16.01 -26.32 24.16
N ILE A 33 -15.31 -27.10 23.34
CA ILE A 33 -15.47 -28.56 23.25
C ILE A 33 -15.10 -29.24 24.59
N LEU A 34 -13.99 -28.83 25.23
CA LEU A 34 -13.53 -29.41 26.50
C LEU A 34 -14.54 -29.22 27.64
N THR A 35 -15.26 -28.10 27.67
CA THR A 35 -16.24 -27.84 28.73
C THR A 35 -17.51 -28.69 28.63
N GLY A 36 -17.80 -29.30 27.47
CA GLY A 36 -19.00 -30.12 27.23
C GLY A 36 -20.34 -29.36 27.38
N LYS A 37 -20.31 -28.03 27.54
CA LYS A 37 -21.48 -27.18 27.78
C LYS A 37 -22.05 -26.66 26.46
N PHE A 38 -22.68 -27.55 25.70
CA PHE A 38 -23.27 -27.25 24.38
C PHE A 38 -24.61 -26.52 24.44
N TYR A 39 -24.67 -25.38 25.14
CA TYR A 39 -25.84 -24.52 25.07
C TYR A 39 -25.86 -23.74 23.75
N THR A 40 -27.04 -23.65 23.12
CA THR A 40 -27.23 -22.95 21.84
C THR A 40 -26.71 -21.51 21.88
N PHE A 41 -26.91 -20.81 23.00
CA PHE A 41 -26.44 -19.44 23.20
C PHE A 41 -24.91 -19.30 23.06
N TYR A 42 -24.13 -20.12 23.77
CA TYR A 42 -22.67 -20.06 23.71
C TYR A 42 -22.14 -20.48 22.34
N THR A 43 -22.79 -21.46 21.71
CA THR A 43 -22.41 -21.94 20.36
C THR A 43 -22.55 -20.83 19.33
N THR A 44 -23.68 -20.12 19.30
CA THR A 44 -23.90 -19.00 18.37
C THR A 44 -22.93 -17.85 18.62
N TYR A 45 -22.68 -17.51 19.90
CA TYR A 45 -21.73 -16.45 20.26
C TYR A 45 -20.30 -16.78 19.79
N LEU A 46 -19.87 -18.03 19.98
CA LEU A 46 -18.57 -18.50 19.52
C LEU A 46 -18.44 -18.35 17.99
N ILE A 47 -19.45 -18.75 17.23
CA ILE A 47 -19.45 -18.64 15.76
C ILE A 47 -19.26 -17.17 15.33
N ILE A 48 -19.98 -16.24 15.97
CA ILE A 48 -19.85 -14.81 15.65
C ILE A 48 -18.44 -14.30 15.96
N LEU A 49 -17.88 -14.68 17.11
CA LEU A 49 -16.51 -14.31 17.47
C LEU A 49 -15.47 -14.84 16.46
N GLU A 50 -15.61 -16.10 16.04
CA GLU A 50 -14.69 -16.69 15.07
C GLU A 50 -14.74 -15.98 13.71
N ILE A 51 -15.93 -15.60 13.25
CA ILE A 51 -16.09 -14.80 12.04
C ILE A 51 -15.39 -13.44 12.18
N LEU A 52 -15.54 -12.76 13.33
CA LEU A 52 -14.89 -11.47 13.57
C LEU A 52 -13.36 -11.58 13.62
N ILE A 53 -12.82 -12.62 14.28
CA ILE A 53 -11.38 -12.88 14.32
C ILE A 53 -10.84 -13.15 12.91
N PHE A 54 -11.55 -13.99 12.15
CA PHE A 54 -11.17 -14.31 10.78
C PHE A 54 -11.15 -13.07 9.89
N LEU A 55 -12.17 -12.21 9.98
CA LEU A 55 -12.21 -10.93 9.25
C LEU A 55 -11.05 -10.01 9.65
N ALA A 56 -10.70 -9.96 10.95
CA ALA A 56 -9.59 -9.15 11.43
C ALA A 56 -8.24 -9.62 10.85
N ILE A 57 -8.03 -10.93 10.76
CA ILE A 57 -6.84 -11.52 10.10
C ILE A 57 -6.77 -11.10 8.64
N ILE A 58 -7.88 -11.21 7.90
CA ILE A 58 -7.96 -10.81 6.49
C ILE A 58 -7.57 -9.34 6.32
N VAL A 59 -8.18 -8.43 7.08
CA VAL A 59 -7.87 -6.99 6.97
C VAL A 59 -6.39 -6.73 7.28
N LYS A 60 -5.81 -7.45 8.25
CA LYS A 60 -4.42 -7.26 8.64
C LYS A 60 -3.42 -7.73 7.59
N VAL A 61 -3.63 -8.91 6.98
CA VAL A 61 -2.78 -9.40 5.89
C VAL A 61 -2.88 -8.47 4.67
N ASP A 62 -4.09 -8.04 4.35
CA ASP A 62 -4.36 -7.20 3.17
C ASP A 62 -3.63 -5.85 3.24
N ASN A 63 -3.64 -5.20 4.41
CA ASN A 63 -2.95 -3.91 4.60
C ASN A 63 -1.41 -4.01 4.53
N ALA A 64 -0.83 -5.11 5.01
CA ALA A 64 0.62 -5.33 5.02
C ALA A 64 1.18 -5.77 3.65
N SER A 65 0.32 -6.23 2.74
CA SER A 65 0.72 -6.80 1.46
C SER A 65 1.03 -5.75 0.38
N LEU A 66 2.32 -5.49 0.19
CA LEU A 66 2.89 -4.79 -0.96
C LEU A 66 4.22 -5.45 -1.31
N SER A 67 4.30 -6.01 -2.51
CA SER A 67 5.56 -6.49 -3.10
C SER A 67 5.68 -5.97 -4.52
N PHE A 68 6.91 -5.72 -4.96
CA PHE A 68 7.16 -5.13 -6.27
C PHE A 68 8.46 -5.67 -6.86
N THR A 69 8.47 -5.84 -8.18
CA THR A 69 9.66 -6.20 -8.97
C THR A 69 9.74 -5.30 -10.20
N TYR A 70 10.96 -4.95 -10.59
CA TYR A 70 11.21 -4.17 -11.80
C TYR A 70 11.99 -5.01 -12.79
N ASP A 71 11.41 -5.20 -13.97
CA ASP A 71 11.98 -6.06 -15.02
C ASP A 71 12.69 -5.24 -16.11
N GLY A 72 13.11 -3.99 -15.83
CA GLY A 72 13.75 -3.08 -16.80
C GLY A 72 12.79 -2.27 -17.67
N TYR A 73 11.57 -2.76 -17.88
CA TYR A 73 10.53 -2.06 -18.65
C TYR A 73 9.24 -1.84 -17.85
N ARG A 74 8.85 -2.82 -17.05
CA ARG A 74 7.60 -2.80 -16.27
C ARG A 74 7.89 -2.96 -14.80
N LEU A 75 7.18 -2.20 -13.99
CA LEU A 75 7.13 -2.36 -12.54
C LEU A 75 5.90 -3.20 -12.19
N LYS A 76 6.13 -4.46 -11.82
CA LYS A 76 5.09 -5.39 -11.38
C LYS A 76 4.84 -5.15 -9.90
N VAL A 77 3.63 -4.74 -9.53
CA VAL A 77 3.25 -4.41 -8.16
C VAL A 77 2.12 -5.34 -7.73
N ASN A 78 2.37 -6.17 -6.73
CA ASN A 78 1.34 -7.02 -6.11
C ASN A 78 0.86 -6.34 -4.83
N ILE A 79 -0.45 -6.10 -4.76
CA ILE A 79 -1.07 -5.33 -3.69
C ILE A 79 -2.32 -6.07 -3.20
N GLY A 80 -2.39 -6.35 -1.89
CA GLY A 80 -3.55 -7.00 -1.29
C GLY A 80 -3.51 -8.53 -1.34
N ILE A 81 -4.42 -9.15 -0.59
CA ILE A 81 -4.63 -10.62 -0.58
C ILE A 81 -5.15 -11.13 -1.92
N LYS A 82 -5.99 -10.32 -2.60
CA LYS A 82 -6.51 -10.65 -3.94
C LYS A 82 -5.41 -10.65 -5.01
N ASN A 83 -4.15 -10.44 -4.63
CA ASN A 83 -2.97 -10.53 -5.48
C ASN A 83 -3.14 -9.76 -6.80
N SER A 84 -3.84 -8.63 -6.74
CA SER A 84 -4.10 -7.83 -7.93
C SER A 84 -2.76 -7.30 -8.42
N ARG A 85 -2.37 -7.75 -9.60
CA ARG A 85 -1.07 -7.44 -10.20
C ARG A 85 -1.21 -6.15 -10.99
N LEU A 86 -0.65 -5.07 -10.49
CA LEU A 86 -0.57 -3.80 -11.21
C LEU A 86 0.75 -3.78 -11.98
N ASN A 87 0.64 -3.88 -13.31
CA ASN A 87 1.79 -3.77 -14.20
C ASN A 87 1.89 -2.31 -14.65
N ILE A 88 2.78 -1.57 -14.01
CA ILE A 88 3.01 -0.17 -14.31
C ILE A 88 4.07 -0.08 -15.42
N ILE A 89 3.74 0.61 -16.51
CA ILE A 89 4.70 0.95 -17.57
C ILE A 89 5.25 2.34 -17.24
N CYS A 90 6.52 2.41 -16.89
CA CYS A 90 7.13 3.64 -16.37
C CYS A 90 7.07 4.81 -17.37
N ASP A 91 7.28 4.53 -18.65
CA ASP A 91 7.26 5.54 -19.73
C ASP A 91 5.89 6.20 -19.91
N LYS A 92 4.83 5.57 -19.40
CA LYS A 92 3.47 6.07 -19.48
C LYS A 92 3.04 6.84 -18.23
N ILE A 93 3.85 6.84 -17.16
CA ILE A 93 3.57 7.63 -15.97
C ILE A 93 4.02 9.05 -16.22
N VAL A 94 3.11 10.00 -16.03
CA VAL A 94 3.38 11.43 -16.24
C VAL A 94 3.56 12.15 -14.91
N PHE A 95 2.87 11.70 -13.86
CA PHE A 95 2.88 12.40 -12.57
C PHE A 95 2.75 11.44 -11.39
N VAL A 96 3.55 11.69 -10.35
CA VAL A 96 3.59 10.94 -9.10
C VAL A 96 3.49 11.91 -7.93
N HIS A 97 2.47 11.72 -7.10
CA HIS A 97 2.22 12.52 -5.90
C HIS A 97 2.08 11.65 -4.66
N VAL A 98 2.49 12.19 -3.51
CA VAL A 98 2.33 11.57 -2.21
C VAL A 98 1.44 12.44 -1.35
N GLU A 99 0.40 11.83 -0.78
CA GLU A 99 -0.46 12.46 0.22
C GLU A 99 -0.39 11.72 1.54
N ASP A 100 -0.05 12.45 2.60
CA ASP A 100 -0.12 11.96 3.97
C ASP A 100 -1.58 11.87 4.43
N TYR A 101 -1.92 10.84 5.19
CA TYR A 101 -3.21 10.66 5.83
C TYR A 101 -3.05 9.99 7.19
N VAL A 102 -3.94 10.31 8.12
CA VAL A 102 -3.99 9.63 9.41
C VAL A 102 -4.88 8.40 9.28
N GLN A 103 -4.32 7.23 9.58
CA GLN A 103 -5.08 5.99 9.58
C GLN A 103 -6.05 5.99 10.78
N LYS A 104 -7.37 6.04 10.50
CA LYS A 104 -8.43 6.12 11.52
C LYS A 104 -8.32 5.06 12.62
N ASN A 105 -7.85 3.86 12.28
CA ASN A 105 -7.81 2.72 13.22
C ASN A 105 -6.61 2.75 14.18
N THR A 106 -5.52 3.44 13.84
CA THR A 106 -4.26 3.37 14.61
C THR A 106 -3.72 4.74 15.02
N GLY A 107 -4.27 5.83 14.49
CA GLY A 107 -3.77 7.18 14.69
C GLY A 107 -2.41 7.44 14.06
N ARG A 108 -1.86 6.49 13.30
CA ARG A 108 -0.54 6.61 12.69
C ARG A 108 -0.60 7.42 11.40
N SER A 109 0.40 8.26 11.20
CA SER A 109 0.63 8.92 9.92
C SER A 109 1.11 7.89 8.91
N GLU A 110 0.30 7.71 7.88
CA GLU A 110 0.65 6.94 6.69
C GLU A 110 0.57 7.85 5.46
N PHE A 111 1.07 7.38 4.33
CA PHE A 111 0.97 8.12 3.08
C PHE A 111 0.49 7.22 1.96
N LYS A 112 -0.23 7.78 1.00
CA LYS A 112 -0.64 7.08 -0.23
C LYS A 112 0.10 7.68 -1.41
N ILE A 113 0.39 6.84 -2.39
CA ILE A 113 1.06 7.25 -3.62
C ILE A 113 0.01 7.28 -4.72
N ILE A 114 -0.14 8.43 -5.37
CA ILE A 114 -1.07 8.67 -6.45
C ILE A 114 -0.25 8.74 -7.74
N PHE A 115 -0.63 7.94 -8.72
CA PHE A 115 -0.05 7.95 -10.06
C PHE A 115 -1.06 8.50 -11.05
N ILE A 116 -0.59 9.30 -12.00
CA ILE A 116 -1.31 9.65 -13.22
C ILE A 116 -0.54 9.13 -14.42
N SER A 117 -1.25 8.50 -15.34
CA SER A 117 -0.73 7.97 -16.60
C SER A 117 -1.58 8.45 -17.77
N ILE A 118 -0.95 8.58 -18.94
CA ILE A 118 -1.60 8.83 -20.24
C ILE A 118 -2.30 7.60 -20.81
N SER A 119 -2.09 6.40 -20.25
CA SER A 119 -2.67 5.18 -20.80
C SER A 119 -3.19 4.27 -19.71
N LYS A 120 -4.31 3.60 -19.98
CA LYS A 120 -4.86 2.59 -19.08
C LYS A 120 -3.96 1.34 -19.08
N PHE A 121 -3.39 0.99 -17.92
CA PHE A 121 -2.76 -0.32 -17.76
C PHE A 121 -3.79 -1.42 -17.66
N ARG A 122 -3.41 -2.66 -18.01
CA ARG A 122 -4.26 -3.87 -17.93
C ARG A 122 -4.51 -4.29 -16.47
N ASN A 123 -5.22 -3.45 -15.71
CA ASN A 123 -5.61 -3.64 -14.31
C ASN A 123 -6.85 -2.79 -13.98
N ASP A 124 -7.81 -3.39 -13.27
CA ASP A 124 -9.07 -2.74 -12.85
C ASP A 124 -8.88 -1.54 -11.91
N ARG A 125 -7.69 -1.40 -11.32
CA ARG A 125 -7.32 -0.30 -10.42
C ARG A 125 -6.82 0.95 -11.15
N MET A 126 -6.72 0.90 -12.48
CA MET A 126 -6.50 2.08 -13.31
C MET A 126 -7.85 2.65 -13.74
N ILE A 127 -8.19 3.79 -13.15
CA ILE A 127 -9.51 4.42 -13.29
C ILE A 127 -9.31 5.72 -14.08
N PRO A 128 -10.19 6.06 -15.05
CA PRO A 128 -10.13 7.36 -15.70
C PRO A 128 -10.29 8.49 -14.67
N VAL A 129 -9.54 9.58 -14.88
CA VAL A 129 -9.62 10.76 -14.03
C VAL A 129 -11.02 11.37 -14.14
N HIS A 130 -11.71 11.48 -13.01
CA HIS A 130 -13.07 12.01 -12.93
C HIS A 130 -13.18 13.13 -11.89
N ARG A 131 -14.26 13.90 -11.97
CA ARG A 131 -14.45 15.12 -11.16
C ARG A 131 -14.39 14.86 -9.66
N GLU A 132 -14.94 13.75 -9.16
CA GLU A 132 -14.91 13.44 -7.72
C GLU A 132 -13.50 13.19 -7.20
N PHE A 133 -12.66 12.49 -7.98
CA PHE A 133 -11.25 12.31 -7.65
C PHE A 133 -10.53 13.66 -7.53
N LEU A 134 -10.73 14.56 -8.50
CA LEU A 134 -10.12 15.89 -8.50
C LEU A 134 -10.59 16.74 -7.31
N LYS A 135 -11.87 16.67 -6.93
CA LYS A 135 -12.39 17.35 -5.73
C LYS A 135 -11.73 16.85 -4.44
N ARG A 136 -11.43 15.55 -4.35
CA ARG A 136 -10.80 14.95 -3.17
C ARG A 136 -9.29 15.20 -3.08
N HIS A 137 -8.64 15.49 -4.20
CA HIS A 137 -7.20 15.66 -4.34
C HIS A 137 -6.89 17.01 -5.01
N ALA A 138 -7.12 18.11 -4.28
CA ALA A 138 -7.07 19.46 -4.86
C ALA A 138 -5.70 19.80 -5.48
N TYR A 139 -4.60 19.36 -4.85
CA TYR A 139 -3.25 19.54 -5.40
C TYR A 139 -3.08 18.79 -6.73
N VAL A 140 -3.53 17.54 -6.77
CA VAL A 140 -3.52 16.72 -7.99
C VAL A 140 -4.39 17.35 -9.08
N ALA A 141 -5.50 18.01 -8.71
CA ALA A 141 -6.36 18.69 -9.67
C ALA A 141 -5.68 19.89 -10.34
N HIS A 142 -4.90 20.66 -9.58
CA HIS A 142 -4.11 21.76 -10.12
C HIS A 142 -3.06 21.27 -11.13
N GLU A 143 -2.31 20.22 -10.78
CA GLU A 143 -1.32 19.64 -11.69
C GLU A 143 -1.97 18.97 -12.91
N TYR A 144 -3.11 18.31 -12.71
CA TYR A 144 -3.91 17.74 -13.80
C TYR A 144 -4.36 18.81 -14.81
N ALA A 145 -4.79 19.98 -14.34
CA ALA A 145 -5.19 21.07 -15.23
C ALA A 145 -4.02 21.52 -16.13
N LYS A 146 -2.80 21.61 -15.59
CA LYS A 146 -1.60 21.91 -16.39
C LYS A 146 -1.32 20.82 -17.43
N LEU A 147 -1.41 19.55 -17.02
CA LEU A 147 -1.22 18.42 -17.94
C LEU A 147 -2.23 18.44 -19.09
N LYS A 148 -3.47 18.85 -18.83
CA LYS A 148 -4.51 18.98 -19.84
C LYS A 148 -4.32 20.16 -20.79
N ILE A 149 -3.62 21.21 -20.38
CA ILE A 149 -3.24 22.30 -21.28
C ILE A 149 -2.15 21.84 -22.26
N ILE A 150 -1.19 21.04 -21.76
CA ILE A 150 -0.08 20.53 -22.58
C ILE A 150 -0.56 19.42 -23.52
N TYR A 151 -1.42 18.51 -23.03
CA TYR A 151 -1.93 17.37 -23.76
C TYR A 151 -3.47 17.39 -23.75
N PRO A 152 -4.10 18.23 -24.57
CA PRO A 152 -5.56 18.41 -24.56
C PRO A 152 -6.32 17.13 -24.94
N GLU A 153 -5.81 16.40 -25.93
CA GLU A 153 -6.46 15.21 -26.49
C GLU A 153 -6.26 13.94 -25.65
N GLU A 154 -5.22 13.88 -24.80
CA GLU A 154 -4.86 12.67 -24.06
C GLU A 154 -5.82 12.38 -22.91
N GLU A 155 -6.31 11.15 -22.83
CA GLU A 155 -7.07 10.70 -21.66
C GLU A 155 -6.14 10.30 -20.52
N PHE A 156 -6.40 10.80 -19.32
CA PHE A 156 -5.61 10.48 -18.16
C PHE A 156 -6.31 9.46 -17.26
N TYR A 157 -5.49 8.57 -16.74
CA TYR A 157 -5.89 7.52 -15.83
C TYR A 157 -5.10 7.66 -14.53
N TYR A 158 -5.71 7.31 -13.41
CA TYR A 158 -5.04 7.35 -12.12
C TYR A 158 -5.13 6.01 -11.39
N THR A 159 -4.17 5.80 -10.49
CA THR A 159 -4.22 4.71 -9.51
C THR A 159 -3.63 5.17 -8.18
N ILE A 160 -4.13 4.61 -7.08
CA ILE A 160 -3.74 5.00 -5.73
C ILE A 160 -3.24 3.78 -4.97
N ILE A 161 -1.98 3.83 -4.54
CA ILE A 161 -1.37 2.81 -3.69
C ILE A 161 -1.41 3.29 -2.24
N LYS A 162 -2.38 2.75 -1.48
CA LYS A 162 -2.55 3.03 -0.04
C LYS A 162 -1.85 1.99 0.85
N ARG A 163 -1.85 0.73 0.41
CA ARG A 163 -1.37 -0.43 1.18
C ARG A 163 0.15 -0.57 1.13
N GLY A 164 0.70 -1.38 2.03
CA GLY A 164 2.12 -1.72 2.04
C GLY A 164 2.93 -1.13 3.20
N GLU A 165 2.30 -0.39 4.11
CA GLU A 165 2.93 0.18 5.31
C GLU A 165 4.31 0.81 4.97
N LEU A 166 5.41 0.43 5.63
CA LEU A 166 6.74 0.99 5.36
C LEU A 166 7.35 0.56 4.01
N ASN A 167 6.85 -0.50 3.36
CA ASN A 167 7.34 -0.91 2.03
C ASN A 167 7.00 0.12 0.94
N LYS A 168 6.15 1.11 1.23
CA LYS A 168 5.90 2.24 0.34
C LYS A 168 7.14 3.10 0.11
N TYR A 169 8.07 3.20 1.08
CA TYR A 169 9.32 3.94 0.93
C TYR A 169 10.27 3.34 -0.14
N PRO A 170 10.69 2.07 -0.05
CA PRO A 170 11.54 1.46 -1.08
C PRO A 170 10.80 1.34 -2.43
N PHE A 171 9.48 1.18 -2.42
CA PHE A 171 8.67 1.21 -3.63
C PHE A 171 8.76 2.57 -4.34
N LEU A 172 8.54 3.67 -3.61
CA LEU A 172 8.59 5.02 -4.16
C LEU A 172 9.98 5.38 -4.72
N ASP A 173 11.04 4.96 -4.03
CA ASP A 173 12.41 5.13 -4.55
C ASP A 173 12.67 4.30 -5.81
N THR A 174 12.11 3.09 -5.90
CA THR A 174 12.20 2.27 -7.12
C THR A 174 11.46 2.92 -8.28
N VAL A 175 10.26 3.46 -8.04
CA VAL A 175 9.49 4.25 -9.01
C VAL A 175 10.32 5.45 -9.49
N TYR A 176 10.94 6.19 -8.57
CA TYR A 176 11.76 7.35 -8.94
C TYR A 176 12.95 6.99 -9.83
N LYS A 177 13.58 5.83 -9.60
CA LYS A 177 14.69 5.36 -10.45
C LYS A 177 14.25 4.83 -11.81
N SER A 178 13.08 4.22 -11.87
CA SER A 178 12.60 3.51 -13.06
C SER A 178 11.76 4.39 -13.98
N CYS A 179 10.97 5.29 -13.41
CA CYS A 179 10.05 6.15 -14.16
C CYS A 179 10.66 7.56 -14.32
N VAL A 180 11.70 7.65 -15.14
CA VAL A 180 12.56 8.84 -15.29
C VAL A 180 11.80 10.04 -15.86
N TYR A 181 10.84 9.81 -16.74
CA TYR A 181 10.05 10.87 -17.40
C TYR A 181 8.87 11.38 -16.56
N ALA A 182 8.63 10.81 -15.38
CA ALA A 182 7.52 11.21 -14.54
C ALA A 182 7.86 12.47 -13.73
N ASN A 183 6.89 13.37 -13.58
CA ASN A 183 6.99 14.53 -12.70
C ASN A 183 6.67 14.13 -11.25
N PHE A 184 7.60 14.39 -10.34
CA PHE A 184 7.45 14.10 -8.91
C PHE A 184 7.19 15.37 -8.12
N THR A 185 6.21 15.33 -7.22
CA THR A 185 5.93 16.47 -6.33
C THR A 185 6.98 16.60 -5.24
N LYS A 186 7.06 17.78 -4.63
CA LYS A 186 8.01 18.07 -3.53
C LYS A 186 7.85 17.07 -2.38
N GLU A 187 6.62 16.74 -2.00
CA GLU A 187 6.31 15.76 -0.96
C GLU A 187 6.85 14.37 -1.32
N SER A 188 6.72 13.97 -2.59
CA SER A 188 7.25 12.71 -3.09
C SER A 188 8.78 12.67 -2.98
N ILE A 189 9.45 13.73 -3.41
CA ILE A 189 10.91 13.88 -3.32
C ILE A 189 11.38 13.86 -1.86
N GLU A 190 10.67 14.52 -0.94
CA GLU A 190 11.00 14.52 0.48
C GLU A 190 10.94 13.12 1.09
N LYS A 191 9.91 12.32 0.78
CA LYS A 191 9.84 10.91 1.25
C LYS A 191 10.94 10.04 0.66
N ILE A 192 11.33 10.27 -0.61
CA ILE A 192 12.45 9.55 -1.25
C ILE A 192 13.77 9.91 -0.56
N LYS A 193 14.05 11.20 -0.37
CA LYS A 193 15.24 11.68 0.35
C LYS A 193 15.28 11.12 1.77
N PHE A 194 14.16 11.16 2.48
CA PHE A 194 14.03 10.58 3.80
C PHE A 194 14.39 9.09 3.81
N TYR A 195 13.88 8.30 2.85
CA TYR A 195 14.24 6.89 2.73
C TYR A 195 15.74 6.68 2.51
N ARG A 196 16.34 7.38 1.53
CA ARG A 196 17.77 7.24 1.20
C ARG A 196 18.68 7.59 2.37
N ASN A 197 18.38 8.68 3.09
CA ASN A 197 19.16 9.10 4.25
C ASN A 197 19.01 8.14 5.46
N ASN A 198 17.94 7.34 5.49
CA ASN A 198 17.61 6.46 6.60
C ASN A 198 17.62 4.97 6.22
N SER A 199 18.27 4.60 5.13
CA SER A 199 18.37 3.21 4.66
C SER A 199 19.80 2.69 4.76
N GLU A 200 19.98 1.49 5.32
CA GLU A 200 21.27 0.82 5.44
C GLU A 200 21.87 0.56 4.06
N ASN A 201 21.02 0.18 3.10
CA ASN A 201 21.44 -0.12 1.73
C ASN A 201 22.11 1.07 1.03
N TYR A 202 21.72 2.30 1.39
CA TYR A 202 22.29 3.52 0.84
C TYR A 202 23.48 4.03 1.63
N VAL A 203 23.40 4.00 2.96
CA VAL A 203 24.49 4.44 3.83
C VAL A 203 25.73 3.57 3.65
N LEU A 204 25.56 2.25 3.44
CA LEU A 204 26.67 1.34 3.17
C LEU A 204 27.26 1.52 1.76
N LYS A 205 26.41 1.87 0.77
CA LYS A 205 26.86 2.09 -0.61
C LYS A 205 27.64 3.40 -0.78
N ASN A 206 27.33 4.42 0.02
CA ASN A 206 28.04 5.71 0.02
C ASN A 206 29.33 5.71 0.87
N LYS A 207 29.60 4.64 1.63
CA LYS A 207 30.84 4.46 2.42
C LYS A 207 31.90 3.63 1.68
N LYS A 208 31.56 3.05 0.54
CA LYS A 208 32.49 2.38 -0.39
C LYS A 208 32.78 3.33 -1.54
#